data_AF-A0AB33TWW2-F1
#
_entry.id   AF-A0AB33TWW2-F1
#
_cell.length_a   1.000
_cell.length_b   1.000
_cell.length_c   1.000
_cell.angle_alpha   90.00
_cell.angle_beta   90.00
_cell.angle_gamma   90.00
#
_symmetry.space_group_name_H-M   'P 1'
#
loop_
_entity.id
_entity.type
_entity.pdbx_description
1 polymer ?
#
loop_
_entity_poly.entity_id
_entity_poly.type
_entity_poly.pdbx_seq_one_letter_code
_entity_poly.pdbx_strand_id
1 'polypeptide(L)'
;MRKSRLSQYKQNKLIELFVAGVTARTAAELVGVNKNTAAYYFHRLRLLIYQNSPHLEMFDGEVEADESYFAERQNHINGIGNF
;
A
#
# COMPACT_ATOMS: atom_id res chain seq x y z
N MET A 1 -13.31 5.53 4.92
CA MET A 1 -13.69 5.93 3.55
C MET A 1 -15.19 6.10 3.46
N ARG A 2 -15.73 7.29 3.16
CA ARG A 2 -17.17 7.58 3.31
C ARG A 2 -18.12 6.73 2.43
N LYS A 3 -17.63 5.95 1.45
CA LYS A 3 -18.44 5.10 0.55
C LYS A 3 -17.77 3.77 0.16
N SER A 4 -17.09 3.10 1.08
CA SER A 4 -16.55 1.77 0.77
C SER A 4 -17.68 0.75 0.65
N ARG A 5 -17.63 -0.11 -0.38
CA ARG A 5 -18.52 -1.28 -0.50
C ARG A 5 -18.13 -2.42 0.46
N LEU A 6 -17.03 -2.27 1.19
CA LEU A 6 -16.58 -3.23 2.19
C LEU A 6 -17.39 -3.08 3.48
N SER A 7 -17.73 -4.21 4.10
CA SER A 7 -18.32 -4.20 5.44
C SER A 7 -17.40 -3.52 6.45
N GLN A 8 -17.98 -2.98 7.51
CA GLN A 8 -17.22 -2.29 8.56
C GLN A 8 -16.14 -3.21 9.17
N TYR A 9 -16.48 -4.49 9.38
CA TYR A 9 -15.54 -5.50 9.84
C TYR A 9 -14.29 -5.61 8.94
N LYS A 10 -14.50 -5.74 7.62
CA LYS A 10 -13.39 -5.84 6.66
C LYS A 10 -12.56 -4.56 6.61
N GLN A 11 -13.20 -3.40 6.71
CA GLN A 11 -12.48 -2.12 6.79
C GLN A 11 -11.59 -2.05 8.03
N ASN A 12 -12.14 -2.37 9.22
CA ASN A 12 -11.38 -2.36 10.47
C ASN A 12 -10.20 -3.32 10.41
N LYS A 13 -10.40 -4.54 9.88
CA LYS A 13 -9.31 -5.51 9.78
C LYS A 13 -8.22 -5.07 8.79
N LEU A 14 -8.58 -4.44 7.67
CA LEU A 14 -7.61 -3.86 6.74
C LEU A 14 -6.82 -2.71 7.39
N ILE A 15 -7.43 -1.89 8.23
CA ILE A 15 -6.74 -0.83 8.97
C ILE A 15 -5.76 -1.43 9.97
N GLU A 16 -6.19 -2.42 10.75
CA GLU A 16 -5.34 -3.13 11.71
C GLU A 16 -4.09 -3.72 11.04
N LEU A 17 -4.29 -4.42 9.92
CA LEU A 17 -3.20 -5.03 9.15
C LEU A 17 -2.28 -3.98 8.52
N PHE A 18 -2.83 -2.86 8.07
CA PHE A 18 -2.05 -1.74 7.55
C PHE A 18 -1.14 -1.14 8.62
N VAL A 19 -1.66 -0.90 9.83
CA VAL A 19 -0.88 -0.38 10.97
C VAL A 19 0.17 -1.39 11.42
N ALA A 20 -0.12 -2.69 11.35
CA ALA A 20 0.81 -3.76 11.66
C ALA A 20 1.90 -4.00 10.58
N GLY A 21 1.94 -3.19 9.51
CA GLY A 21 2.95 -3.30 8.46
C GLY A 21 2.79 -4.52 7.54
N VAL A 22 1.65 -5.20 7.59
CA VAL A 22 1.39 -6.38 6.74
C VAL A 22 1.33 -5.94 5.27
N THR A 23 1.75 -6.79 4.34
CA THR A 23 1.63 -6.47 2.91
C THR A 23 0.16 -6.49 2.47
N ALA A 24 -0.20 -5.66 1.48
CA ALA A 24 -1.56 -5.65 0.95
C ALA A 24 -2.00 -7.00 0.35
N ARG A 25 -1.05 -7.80 -0.17
CA ARG A 25 -1.31 -9.15 -0.69
C ARG A 25 -1.75 -10.07 0.44
N THR A 26 -0.95 -10.16 1.51
CA THR A 26 -1.28 -10.98 2.68
C THR A 26 -2.57 -10.51 3.36
N ALA A 27 -2.78 -9.20 3.44
CA ALA A 27 -4.01 -8.65 4.00
C ALA A 27 -5.25 -9.02 3.16
N ALA A 28 -5.13 -9.12 1.85
CA ALA A 28 -6.23 -9.54 0.98
C ALA A 28 -6.68 -10.98 1.28
N GLU A 29 -5.71 -11.88 1.47
CA GLU A 29 -5.94 -13.28 1.82
C GLU A 29 -6.57 -13.41 3.20
N LEU A 30 -6.00 -12.73 4.21
CA LEU A 30 -6.49 -12.77 5.60
C LEU A 30 -7.91 -12.21 5.76
N VAL A 31 -8.26 -11.16 5.00
CA VAL A 31 -9.58 -10.50 5.10
C VAL A 31 -10.61 -11.10 4.14
N GLY A 32 -10.17 -11.93 3.19
CA GLY A 32 -11.02 -12.47 2.13
C GLY A 32 -11.57 -11.36 1.23
N VAL A 33 -10.69 -10.52 0.70
CA VAL A 33 -11.00 -9.49 -0.32
C VAL A 33 -10.13 -9.67 -1.54
N ASN A 34 -10.52 -9.05 -2.66
CA ASN A 34 -9.68 -9.05 -3.86
C ASN A 34 -8.35 -8.34 -3.58
N LYS A 35 -7.24 -8.88 -4.08
CA LYS A 35 -5.89 -8.29 -3.93
C LYS A 35 -5.82 -6.82 -4.37
N ASN A 36 -6.50 -6.46 -5.46
CA ASN A 36 -6.54 -5.09 -5.98
C ASN A 36 -7.33 -4.18 -5.02
N THR A 37 -8.37 -4.72 -4.37
CA THR A 37 -9.12 -3.99 -3.35
C THR A 37 -8.26 -3.68 -2.13
N ALA A 38 -7.50 -4.65 -1.61
CA ALA A 38 -6.60 -4.41 -0.48
C ALA A 38 -5.48 -3.42 -0.83
N ALA A 39 -4.85 -3.57 -2.00
CA ALA A 39 -3.83 -2.65 -2.50
C ALA A 39 -4.36 -1.21 -2.63
N TYR A 40 -5.53 -1.05 -3.26
CA TYR A 40 -6.21 0.24 -3.38
C TYR A 40 -6.54 0.83 -2.00
N TYR A 41 -7.02 0.01 -1.07
CA TYR A 41 -7.36 0.46 0.28
C TYR A 41 -6.13 0.99 1.02
N PHE A 42 -5.02 0.27 0.96
CA PHE A 42 -3.76 0.65 1.60
C PHE A 42 -3.18 1.92 1.01
N HIS A 43 -3.20 2.07 -0.32
CA HIS A 43 -2.79 3.29 -1.00
C HIS A 43 -3.60 4.51 -0.51
N ARG A 44 -4.93 4.35 -0.42
CA ARG A 44 -5.80 5.42 0.08
C ARG A 44 -5.58 5.75 1.55
N LEU A 45 -5.24 4.77 2.39
CA LEU A 45 -4.86 5.03 3.78
C LEU A 45 -3.59 5.90 3.84
N ARG A 46 -2.57 5.61 3.02
CA ARG A 46 -1.36 6.46 2.93
C ARG A 46 -1.69 7.89 2.52
N LEU A 47 -2.54 8.08 1.50
CA LEU A 47 -2.96 9.42 1.08
C LEU A 47 -3.72 10.17 2.19
N LEU A 48 -4.59 9.48 2.93
CA LEU A 48 -5.30 10.10 4.05
C LEU A 48 -4.33 10.52 5.16
N ILE A 49 -3.36 9.68 5.49
CA ILE A 49 -2.33 10.02 6.49
C ILE A 49 -1.52 11.22 6.00
N TYR A 50 -1.06 11.22 4.75
CA TYR A 50 -0.33 12.34 4.14
C TYR A 50 -1.13 13.65 4.21
N GLN A 51 -2.40 13.62 3.81
CA GLN A 51 -3.29 14.79 3.84
C GLN A 51 -3.58 15.32 5.25
N ASN A 52 -3.50 14.47 6.27
CA ASN A 52 -3.77 14.85 7.67
C ASN A 52 -2.50 15.03 8.49
N SER A 53 -1.32 14.88 7.87
CA SER A 53 -0.04 15.11 8.55
C SER A 53 0.35 16.58 8.42
N PRO A 54 0.50 17.33 9.54
CA PRO A 54 0.88 18.74 9.51
C PRO A 54 2.34 18.99 9.06
N HIS A 55 3.12 17.93 8.84
CA HIS A 55 4.57 18.01 8.55
C HIS A 55 4.92 18.25 7.07
N LEU A 56 3.93 18.51 6.20
CA LEU A 56 4.18 18.75 4.77
C LEU A 56 5.03 19.99 4.47
N GLU A 57 5.12 20.94 5.40
CA GLU A 57 5.96 22.14 5.24
C GLU A 57 7.44 21.88 5.57
N MET A 58 7.83 20.69 6.05
CA MET A 58 9.18 20.44 6.59
C MET A 58 10.01 19.38 5.85
N PHE A 59 9.50 18.77 4.77
CA PHE A 59 10.26 17.79 3.99
C PHE A 59 10.79 18.39 2.67
N ASP A 60 11.69 19.36 2.80
CA ASP A 60 12.64 19.81 1.77
C ASP A 60 14.03 19.23 2.05
N GLY A 61 14.07 17.95 2.41
CA GLY A 61 15.29 17.22 2.72
C GLY A 61 15.23 15.86 2.03
N GLU A 62 16.31 15.49 1.36
CA GLU A 62 16.48 14.19 0.73
C GLU A 62 16.02 13.08 1.67
N VAL A 63 14.96 12.37 1.28
CA VAL A 63 14.52 11.19 2.00
C VAL A 63 15.44 10.06 1.56
N GLU A 64 16.54 9.85 2.28
CA GLU A 64 17.36 8.65 2.16
C GLU A 64 16.48 7.44 2.50
N ALA A 65 16.01 6.76 1.46
CA ALA A 65 15.50 5.40 1.61
C ALA A 65 16.70 4.52 1.94
N ASP A 66 16.78 4.00 3.16
CA ASP A 66 17.77 2.98 3.52
C ASP A 66 17.65 1.83 2.52
N GLU A 67 18.68 1.70 1.67
CA GLU A 67 18.71 0.82 0.49
C GLU A 67 18.57 -0.67 0.87
N SER A 68 18.59 -0.98 2.17
CA SER A 68 18.29 -2.29 2.72
C SER A 68 16.81 -2.71 2.63
N TYR A 69 15.87 -1.82 2.26
CA TYR A 69 14.43 -2.09 2.31
C TYR A 69 13.77 -2.53 0.97
N PHE A 70 14.42 -2.34 -0.18
CA PHE A 70 13.83 -2.64 -1.51
C PHE A 70 14.59 -3.71 -2.29
N ALA A 71 14.89 -4.85 -1.66
CA ALA A 71 15.30 -6.05 -2.40
C ALA A 71 14.08 -6.78 -2.99
N GLU A 72 13.30 -6.12 -3.86
CA GLU A 72 12.40 -6.84 -4.77
C GLU A 72 12.82 -6.57 -6.21
N ARG A 73 13.59 -7.52 -6.72
CA ARG A 73 14.09 -7.62 -8.09
C ARG A 73 12.93 -7.49 -9.07
N GLN A 74 12.85 -6.34 -9.74
CA GLN A 74 11.95 -6.13 -10.86
C GLN A 74 12.51 -6.89 -12.08
N ASN A 75 12.17 -8.17 -12.20
CA ASN A 75 12.47 -8.95 -13.40
C ASN A 75 11.65 -8.38 -14.56
N HIS A 76 12.28 -7.48 -15.32
CA HIS A 76 11.78 -6.98 -16.59
C HIS A 76 11.85 -8.12 -17.62
N ILE A 77 10.79 -8.90 -17.77
CA ILE A 77 10.59 -9.78 -18.92
C ILE A 77 10.14 -8.92 -20.10
N ASN A 78 11.10 -8.48 -20.92
CA ASN A 78 10.86 -8.08 -22.30
C ASN A 78 11.62 -9.04 -23.21
N GLY A 79 11.05 -10.22 -23.40
CA GLY A 79 11.40 -11.11 -24.50
C GLY A 79 10.37 -10.94 -25.61
N ILE A 80 10.67 -10.09 -26.59
CA ILE A 80 10.18 -10.22 -27.97
C ILE A 80 11.28 -9.73 -28.91
N GLY A 81 12.07 -10.67 -29.40
CA GLY A 81 12.85 -10.53 -30.62
C GLY A 81 12.42 -11.65 -31.55
N ASN A 82 11.87 -11.31 -32.71
CA ASN A 82 12.01 -12.06 -33.97
C ASN A 82 11.40 -11.24 -35.12
N PHE A 83 12.31 -10.78 -35.99
CA PHE A 83 12.18 -10.14 -37.31
C PHE A 83 11.52 -8.76 -37.43
#